data_AF-A0A7S4NEG9-F1
#
_entry.id   AF-A0A7S4NEG9-F1
#
_cell.length_a   1.000
_cell.length_b   1.000
_cell.length_c   1.000
_cell.angle_alpha   90.00
_cell.angle_beta   90.00
_cell.angle_gamma   90.00
#
_symmetry.space_group_name_H-M   'P 1'
#
loop_
_entity.id
_entity.type
_entity.pdbx_description
1 polymer ?
#
loop_
_entity_poly.entity_id
_entity_poly.type
_entity_poly.pdbx_seq_one_letter_code
_entity_poly.pdbx_strand_id
1 'polypeptide(L)'
;MDKIEIHCCFVFPPLSFFHSGCIFVGHGLSQDFAAVNLFVPPDQIIDTVEIYHQANRRNISLRFLVNYVLGRDMQQDVHDSVEDARAAFELYVRAVELKREGKFERYLTDIYEFGQKSDWKVGLDKGSG
;
A
#
# COMPACT_ATOMS: atom_id res chain seq x y z
N MET A 1 17.31 8.97 14.68
CA MET A 1 17.27 10.32 14.09
C MET A 1 17.33 10.18 12.58
N ASP A 2 16.19 9.74 12.05
CA ASP A 2 15.49 10.30 10.89
C ASP A 2 16.34 10.80 9.72
N LYS A 3 16.45 9.97 8.69
CA LYS A 3 16.49 10.42 7.30
C LYS A 3 15.57 9.55 6.47
N ILE A 4 14.29 9.89 6.50
CA ILE A 4 13.37 9.58 5.41
C ILE A 4 13.57 10.72 4.41
N GLU A 5 14.51 10.55 3.48
CA GLU A 5 14.69 11.45 2.34
C GLU A 5 13.68 11.05 1.25
N ILE A 6 12.47 11.60 1.33
CA ILE A 6 11.60 11.70 0.16
C ILE A 6 12.14 12.86 -0.67
N HIS A 7 13.13 12.58 -1.51
CA HIS A 7 13.65 13.54 -2.47
C HIS A 7 12.75 13.53 -3.72
N CYS A 8 11.53 14.03 -3.57
CA CYS A 8 10.70 14.39 -4.71
C CYS A 8 11.15 15.77 -5.18
N CYS A 9 12.06 15.81 -6.16
CA CYS A 9 12.48 17.05 -6.79
C CYS A 9 13.03 16.81 -8.21
N PHE A 10 12.60 17.70 -9.11
CA PHE A 10 13.03 17.97 -10.50
C PHE A 10 12.26 17.23 -11.61
N VAL A 11 11.47 17.94 -12.43
CA VAL A 11 11.90 18.83 -13.55
C VAL A 11 12.80 18.03 -14.49
N PHE A 12 12.37 17.81 -15.74
CA PHE A 12 13.18 17.26 -16.85
C PHE A 12 14.67 17.70 -16.73
N PRO A 13 15.63 16.85 -16.30
CA PRO A 13 16.53 16.09 -17.19
C PRO A 13 17.11 14.78 -16.54
N PRO A 14 18.28 14.26 -16.97
CA PRO A 14 18.46 13.06 -17.79
C PRO A 14 18.10 11.72 -17.10
N LEU A 15 17.86 10.70 -17.93
CA LEU A 15 17.59 9.26 -17.66
C LEU A 15 18.55 8.52 -16.68
N SER A 16 19.34 9.20 -15.84
CA SER A 16 20.34 8.56 -14.97
C SER A 16 19.79 7.99 -13.67
N PHE A 17 18.66 8.47 -13.14
CA PHE A 17 18.09 7.94 -11.89
C PHE A 17 17.48 6.53 -12.05
N PHE A 18 17.06 6.19 -13.28
CA PHE A 18 16.53 4.86 -13.60
C PHE A 18 17.56 3.73 -13.45
N HIS A 19 18.86 4.06 -13.43
CA HIS A 19 19.93 3.07 -13.33
C HIS A 19 20.30 2.69 -11.88
N SER A 20 19.68 3.30 -10.87
CA SER A 20 20.05 3.08 -9.45
C SER A 20 19.40 1.85 -8.81
N GLY A 21 18.51 1.14 -9.50
CA GLY A 21 17.84 -0.04 -8.94
C GLY A 21 16.87 0.27 -7.79
N CYS A 22 16.36 1.50 -7.70
CA CYS A 22 15.36 1.88 -6.71
C CYS A 22 14.06 1.10 -6.97
N ILE A 23 13.42 0.61 -5.89
CA ILE A 23 12.13 -0.07 -5.93
C ILE A 23 11.09 0.87 -5.32
N PHE A 24 10.02 1.14 -6.06
CA PHE A 24 8.90 1.96 -5.63
C PHE A 24 7.87 1.08 -4.92
N VAL A 25 7.57 1.38 -3.66
CA VAL A 25 6.53 0.70 -2.88
C VAL A 25 5.39 1.67 -2.65
N GLY A 26 4.15 1.25 -2.92
CA GLY A 26 2.99 2.12 -2.76
C GLY A 26 1.66 1.38 -2.86
N HIS A 27 0.56 2.11 -3.05
CA HIS A 27 -0.79 1.57 -3.16
C HIS A 27 -1.56 2.23 -4.30
N GLY A 28 -1.81 1.51 -5.39
CA GLY A 28 -2.49 2.05 -6.57
C GLY A 28 -1.62 2.99 -7.42
N LEU A 29 -0.32 2.71 -7.50
CA LEU A 29 0.71 3.60 -8.08
C LEU A 29 0.52 3.90 -9.57
N SER A 30 -0.27 3.10 -10.28
CA SER A 30 -0.54 3.29 -11.71
C SER A 30 -1.12 4.66 -12.04
N GLN A 31 -2.01 5.19 -11.18
CA GLN A 31 -2.62 6.50 -11.37
C GLN A 31 -1.63 7.63 -11.02
N ASP A 32 -0.83 7.43 -9.96
CA ASP A 32 0.17 8.40 -9.55
C ASP A 32 1.22 8.62 -10.63
N PHE A 33 1.76 7.54 -11.22
CA PHE A 33 2.74 7.62 -12.30
C PHE A 33 2.19 8.26 -13.57
N ALA A 34 0.93 8.00 -13.90
CA ALA A 34 0.26 8.66 -15.02
C ALA A 34 0.11 10.17 -14.78
N ALA A 35 -0.23 10.57 -13.55
CA ALA A 35 -0.39 11.98 -13.20
C ALA A 35 0.94 12.76 -13.29
N VAL A 36 2.06 12.15 -12.90
CA VAL A 36 3.39 12.78 -12.98
C VAL A 36 4.13 12.51 -14.31
N ASN A 37 3.48 11.81 -15.25
CA ASN A 37 4.05 11.42 -16.54
C ASN A 37 5.43 10.73 -16.42
N LEU A 38 5.54 9.82 -15.45
CA LEU A 38 6.77 9.06 -15.17
C LEU A 38 6.56 7.60 -15.61
N PHE A 39 7.46 7.09 -16.46
CA PHE A 39 7.47 5.67 -16.81
C PHE A 39 8.41 4.92 -15.88
N VAL A 40 7.90 3.96 -15.10
CA VAL A 40 8.68 3.08 -14.22
C VAL A 40 8.54 1.63 -14.73
N PRO A 41 9.65 0.89 -14.93
CA PRO A 41 9.63 -0.53 -15.26
C PRO A 41 8.86 -1.34 -14.20
N PRO A 42 8.00 -2.29 -14.61
CA PRO A 42 7.18 -3.09 -13.68
C PRO A 42 7.99 -3.86 -12.63
N ASP A 43 9.21 -4.26 -12.94
CA ASP A 43 10.12 -4.96 -12.03
C ASP A 43 10.61 -4.08 -10.86
N GLN A 44 10.50 -2.75 -11.01
CA GLN A 44 10.83 -1.77 -9.96
C GLN A 44 9.60 -1.29 -9.19
N ILE A 45 8.42 -1.88 -9.41
CA ILE A 45 7.17 -1.48 -8.77
C ILE A 45 6.68 -2.60 -7.86
N ILE A 46 6.45 -2.27 -6.60
CA ILE A 46 5.78 -3.10 -5.62
C ILE A 46 4.49 -2.38 -5.21
N ASP A 47 3.38 -2.78 -5.83
CA ASP A 47 2.07 -2.23 -5.49
C ASP A 47 1.37 -3.12 -4.46
N THR A 48 1.09 -2.54 -3.29
CA THR A 48 0.37 -3.24 -2.21
C THR A 48 -1.06 -3.58 -2.59
N VAL A 49 -1.68 -2.86 -3.54
CA VAL A 49 -3.01 -3.23 -4.03
C VAL A 49 -2.97 -4.57 -4.75
N GLU A 50 -1.92 -4.83 -5.51
CA GLU A 50 -1.69 -6.09 -6.24
C GLU A 50 -1.26 -7.20 -5.28
N ILE A 51 -0.44 -6.90 -4.27
CA ILE A 51 -0.05 -7.88 -3.24
C ILE A 51 -1.26 -8.44 -2.52
N TYR A 52 -2.20 -7.58 -2.13
CA TYR A 52 -3.42 -7.95 -1.42
C TYR A 52 -4.61 -8.18 -2.36
N HIS A 53 -4.35 -8.36 -3.67
CA HIS A 53 -5.39 -8.71 -4.63
C HIS A 53 -5.55 -10.22 -4.72
N GLN A 54 -6.80 -10.68 -4.65
CA GLN A 54 -7.17 -12.04 -5.00
C GLN A 54 -7.80 -12.07 -6.39
N ALA A 55 -7.36 -13.02 -7.23
CA ALA A 55 -7.89 -13.18 -8.60
C ALA A 55 -9.42 -13.24 -8.60
N ASN A 56 -10.06 -12.50 -9.52
CA ASN A 56 -11.51 -12.36 -9.66
C ASN A 56 -12.23 -11.67 -8.47
N ARG A 57 -11.50 -11.02 -7.57
CA ARG A 57 -12.09 -10.18 -6.52
C ARG A 57 -11.80 -8.69 -6.77
N ARG A 58 -12.48 -7.83 -6.01
CA ARG A 58 -12.25 -6.37 -6.05
C ARG A 58 -10.89 -6.00 -5.45
N ASN A 59 -10.40 -4.84 -5.86
CA ASN A 59 -9.27 -4.18 -5.20
C ASN A 59 -9.72 -3.66 -3.82
N ILE A 60 -8.81 -3.76 -2.86
CA ILE A 60 -9.01 -3.33 -1.48
C ILE A 60 -8.37 -1.96 -1.31
N SER A 61 -9.06 -1.02 -0.64
CA SER A 61 -8.51 0.32 -0.41
C SER A 61 -7.41 0.31 0.65
N LEU A 62 -6.47 1.25 0.54
CA LEU A 62 -5.39 1.45 1.51
C LEU A 62 -5.94 1.55 2.94
N ARG A 63 -6.95 2.40 3.16
CA ARG A 63 -7.57 2.57 4.48
C ARG A 63 -8.06 1.26 5.10
N PHE A 64 -8.72 0.43 4.30
CA PHE A 64 -9.23 -0.84 4.80
C PHE A 64 -8.08 -1.78 5.17
N LEU A 65 -7.04 -1.86 4.32
CA LEU A 65 -5.85 -2.66 4.62
C LEU A 65 -5.13 -2.14 5.86
N VAL A 66 -4.93 -0.83 5.99
CA VAL A 66 -4.27 -0.23 7.17
C VAL A 66 -5.04 -0.54 8.45
N ASN A 67 -6.36 -0.41 8.42
CA ASN A 67 -7.18 -0.70 9.58
C ASN A 67 -7.18 -2.19 9.94
N TYR A 68 -7.37 -3.08 8.96
CA TYR A 68 -7.42 -4.52 9.23
C TYR A 68 -6.04 -5.12 9.56
N VAL A 69 -5.00 -4.75 8.79
CA VAL A 69 -3.67 -5.35 8.84
C VAL A 69 -2.80 -4.71 9.90
N LEU A 70 -2.84 -3.37 10.01
CA LEU A 70 -2.01 -2.61 10.96
C LEU A 70 -2.78 -2.22 12.23
N GLY A 71 -4.11 -2.37 12.25
CA GLY A 71 -4.94 -2.01 13.42
C GLY A 71 -5.07 -0.50 13.64
N ARG A 72 -4.80 0.32 12.62
CA ARG A 72 -4.82 1.80 12.74
C ARG A 72 -5.99 2.38 11.96
N ASP A 73 -6.68 3.36 12.56
CA ASP A 73 -7.69 4.12 11.83
C ASP A 73 -7.03 5.28 11.10
N MET A 74 -7.27 5.34 9.79
CA MET A 74 -6.66 6.34 8.91
C MET A 74 -7.73 7.38 8.57
N GLN A 75 -7.53 8.62 9.02
CA GLN A 75 -8.49 9.70 8.83
C GLN A 75 -8.56 10.12 7.36
N GLN A 76 -9.77 10.34 6.84
CA GLN A 76 -9.97 10.77 5.45
C GLN A 76 -9.82 12.27 5.23
N ASP A 77 -9.99 13.09 6.27
CA ASP A 77 -10.11 14.54 6.10
C ASP A 77 -8.76 15.24 5.88
N VAL A 78 -7.64 14.58 6.19
CA VAL A 78 -6.29 15.12 5.98
C VAL A 78 -5.47 14.09 5.21
N HIS A 79 -5.36 14.26 3.90
CA HIS A 79 -4.47 13.46 3.06
C HIS A 79 -3.02 13.86 3.33
N ASP A 80 -2.32 13.12 4.18
CA ASP A 80 -0.86 13.20 4.31
C ASP A 80 -0.21 12.12 3.45
N SER A 81 0.30 12.53 2.28
CA SER A 81 1.03 11.65 1.36
C SER A 81 2.22 10.91 2.00
N VAL A 82 2.82 11.48 3.06
CA VAL A 82 3.90 10.84 3.80
C VAL A 82 3.36 9.71 4.67
N GLU A 83 2.20 9.91 5.28
CA GLU A 83 1.51 8.86 6.04
C GLU A 83 1.03 7.73 5.12
N ASP A 84 0.45 8.07 3.97
CA ASP A 84 0.03 7.10 2.95
C ASP A 84 1.20 6.22 2.49
N ALA A 85 2.34 6.85 2.16
CA ALA A 85 3.54 6.14 1.72
C ALA A 85 4.12 5.22 2.80
N ARG A 86 4.14 5.69 4.07
CA ARG A 86 4.57 4.87 5.21
C ARG A 86 3.65 3.69 5.43
N ALA A 87 2.33 3.92 5.38
CA ALA A 87 1.33 2.88 5.57
C ALA A 87 1.43 1.79 4.49
N ALA A 88 1.60 2.18 3.22
CA ALA A 88 1.83 1.23 2.13
C ALA A 88 3.13 0.42 2.34
N PHE A 89 4.21 1.07 2.80
CA PHE A 89 5.45 0.37 3.11
C PHE A 89 5.29 -0.62 4.27
N GLU A 90 4.61 -0.24 5.35
CA GLU A 90 4.31 -1.12 6.49
C GLU A 90 3.47 -2.34 6.06
N LEU A 91 2.48 -2.15 5.18
CA LEU A 91 1.69 -3.23 4.60
C LEU A 91 2.57 -4.20 3.79
N TYR A 92 3.48 -3.67 2.98
CA TYR A 92 4.44 -4.49 2.24
C TYR A 92 5.31 -5.35 3.17
N VAL A 93 5.90 -4.74 4.21
CA VAL A 93 6.72 -5.46 5.19
C VAL A 93 5.91 -6.58 5.84
N ARG A 94 4.67 -6.28 6.25
CA ARG A 94 3.79 -7.28 6.86
C ARG A 94 3.45 -8.43 5.92
N ALA A 95 3.20 -8.15 4.64
CA ALA A 95 2.99 -9.18 3.64
C ALA A 95 4.22 -10.08 3.47
N VAL A 96 5.42 -9.51 3.47
CA VAL A 96 6.68 -10.29 3.38
C VAL A 96 6.84 -11.22 4.58
N GLU A 97 6.57 -10.75 5.80
CA GLU A 97 6.59 -11.59 7.00
C GLU A 97 5.60 -12.74 6.91
N LEU A 98 4.35 -12.45 6.55
CA LEU A 98 3.31 -13.47 6.39
C LEU A 98 3.64 -14.50 5.30
N LYS A 99 4.30 -14.08 4.22
CA LYS A 99 4.78 -14.98 3.16
C LYS A 99 5.92 -15.87 3.66
N ARG A 100 6.86 -15.33 4.43
CA ARG A 100 7.95 -16.10 5.06
C ARG A 100 7.41 -17.15 6.02
N GLU A 101 6.33 -16.84 6.74
CA GLU A 101 5.65 -17.77 7.62
C GLU A 101 4.71 -18.76 6.89
N GLY A 102 4.50 -18.61 5.58
CA GLY A 102 3.56 -19.43 4.81
C GLY A 102 2.09 -19.20 5.14
N LYS A 103 1.75 -18.08 5.80
CA LYS A 103 0.40 -17.75 6.27
C LYS A 103 -0.35 -16.76 5.39
N PHE A 104 0.32 -16.19 4.39
CA PHE A 104 -0.21 -15.10 3.57
C PHE A 104 -1.53 -15.44 2.87
N GLU A 105 -1.63 -16.59 2.21
CA GLU A 105 -2.84 -16.98 1.45
C GLU A 105 -4.09 -17.11 2.35
N ARG A 106 -3.91 -17.72 3.53
CA ARG A 106 -4.98 -17.83 4.51
C ARG A 106 -5.40 -16.44 5.01
N TYR A 107 -4.41 -15.62 5.36
CA TYR A 107 -4.65 -14.26 5.83
C TYR A 107 -5.36 -13.40 4.77
N LEU A 108 -4.98 -13.54 3.50
CA LEU A 108 -5.65 -12.87 2.38
C LEU A 108 -7.11 -13.29 2.27
N THR A 109 -7.39 -14.59 2.41
CA THR A 109 -8.77 -15.10 2.44
C THR A 109 -9.57 -14.50 3.60
N ASP A 110 -8.97 -14.44 4.80
CA ASP A 110 -9.59 -13.88 6.00
C ASP A 110 -9.93 -12.38 5.81
N ILE A 111 -9.07 -11.61 5.14
CA ILE A 111 -9.31 -10.20 4.78
C ILE A 111 -10.57 -10.09 3.89
N TYR A 112 -10.67 -10.90 2.84
CA TYR A 112 -11.79 -10.85 1.90
C TYR A 112 -13.11 -11.31 2.52
N GLU A 113 -13.07 -12.29 3.42
CA GLU A 113 -14.24 -12.72 4.18
C GLU A 113 -14.71 -11.63 5.15
N PHE A 114 -13.77 -11.00 5.87
CA PHE A 114 -14.09 -9.91 6.77
C PHE A 114 -14.65 -8.71 6.00
N GLY A 115 -14.03 -8.32 4.88
CA GLY A 115 -14.50 -7.23 4.02
C GLY A 115 -15.89 -7.47 3.45
N GLN A 116 -16.24 -8.71 3.11
CA GLN A 116 -17.62 -9.05 2.70
C GLN A 116 -18.61 -8.92 3.85
N LYS A 117 -18.23 -9.33 5.07
CA LYS A 117 -19.08 -9.22 6.26
C LYS A 117 -19.27 -7.78 6.72
N SER A 118 -18.24 -6.94 6.58
CA SER A 118 -18.25 -5.54 7.00
C SER A 118 -18.63 -4.54 5.90
N ASP A 119 -19.06 -5.02 4.73
CA ASP A 119 -19.35 -4.19 3.55
C ASP A 119 -18.17 -3.28 3.14
N TRP A 120 -16.94 -3.74 3.37
CA TRP A 120 -15.69 -3.00 3.12
C TRP A 120 -15.62 -1.64 3.83
N LYS A 121 -16.45 -1.44 4.85
CA LYS A 121 -16.45 -0.27 5.71
C LYS A 121 -15.63 -0.58 6.95
N VAL A 122 -14.85 0.41 7.37
CA VAL A 122 -14.01 0.37 8.56
C VAL A 122 -14.45 1.51 9.46
N GLY A 123 -14.62 1.18 10.75
CA GLY A 123 -15.11 2.10 11.78
C GLY A 123 -16.62 2.07 11.98
N LEU A 124 -17.15 1.04 12.65
CA LEU A 124 -18.35 1.12 13.50
C LEU A 124 -18.33 -0.03 14.53
N ASP A 125 -17.29 -0.12 15.36
CA ASP A 125 -17.38 -0.74 16.70
C ASP A 125 -16.12 -0.39 17.50
N LYS A 126 -16.09 0.83 18.05
CA LYS A 126 -15.48 1.01 19.38
C LYS A 126 -16.50 0.49 20.39
N GLY A 127 -16.52 -0.82 20.60
CA GLY A 127 -17.42 -1.47 21.53
C GLY A 127 -16.69 -2.47 22.41
N SER A 128 -16.36 -2.02 23.63
CA SER A 128 -16.03 -2.81 24.83
C SER A 128 -14.56 -3.16 25.07
N GLY A 129 -14.00 -2.44 26.03
CA GLY A 129 -12.74 -2.67 26.72
C GLY A 129 -12.45 -1.52 27.66
#